data_AF-A0A8T4TIH3-F1
#
_entry.id   AF-A0A8T4TIH3-F1
#
_cell.length_a   1.000
_cell.length_b   1.000
_cell.length_c   1.000
_cell.angle_alpha   90.00
_cell.angle_beta   90.00
_cell.angle_gamma   90.00
#
_symmetry.space_group_name_H-M   'P 1'
#
loop_
_entity.id
_entity.type
_entity.pdbx_description
1 polymer ?
#
loop_
_entity_poly.entity_id
_entity_poly.type
_entity_poly.pdbx_seq_one_letter_code
_entity_poly.pdbx_strand_id
1 'polypeptide(L)'
;LIMDTSVLGKISEKDAKEKAKELEMRIVWNLHKHAGDPRFRELGKRLEELKEKHYKNVINSLTFLKELLELAKDTVKLEREAEVEPVDGSKDALTKLFLECKVETTPKIIEKIVEEIDSVVNVTRFDGWQWTVSGEKEIKMALRRTLLKYKLHKEQDLFDRAYAYIREHY
;
A
#
# COMPACT_ATOMS: atom_id res chain seq x y z
N LEU A 1 3.91 -13.18 12.45
CA LEU A 1 4.73 -13.38 13.66
C LEU A 1 4.76 -12.07 14.45
N ILE A 2 3.84 -11.91 15.40
CA ILE A 2 3.87 -10.83 16.39
C ILE A 2 4.77 -11.34 17.52
N MET A 3 5.81 -10.59 17.91
CA MET A 3 6.62 -10.97 19.07
C MET A 3 5.75 -10.92 20.33
N ASP A 4 5.73 -12.00 21.10
CA ASP A 4 5.00 -12.04 22.38
C ASP A 4 5.60 -11.04 23.37
N THR A 5 4.74 -10.23 23.99
CA THR A 5 5.11 -9.19 24.98
C THR A 5 5.80 -9.77 26.21
N SER A 6 5.65 -11.07 26.46
CA SER A 6 6.29 -11.84 27.53
C SER A 6 7.81 -12.02 27.34
N VAL A 7 8.35 -11.83 26.13
CA VAL A 7 9.78 -12.04 25.81
C VAL A 7 10.62 -10.75 26.02
N LEU A 8 9.97 -9.62 26.31
CA LEU A 8 10.63 -8.30 26.37
C LEU A 8 11.50 -8.05 27.61
N GLY A 9 11.44 -8.92 28.63
CA GLY A 9 12.14 -8.71 29.91
C GLY A 9 13.68 -8.66 29.83
N LYS A 10 14.28 -8.99 28.67
CA LYS A 10 15.73 -9.04 28.45
C LYS A 10 16.23 -8.10 27.34
N ILE A 11 15.37 -7.23 26.80
CA ILE A 11 15.72 -6.33 25.69
C ILE A 11 16.42 -5.07 26.22
N SER A 12 17.50 -4.65 25.55
CA SER A 12 18.16 -3.38 25.86
C SER A 12 17.35 -2.19 25.36
N GLU A 13 17.56 -1.00 25.92
CA GLU A 13 16.91 0.24 25.45
C GLU A 13 17.19 0.53 23.97
N LYS A 14 18.39 0.21 23.48
CA LYS A 14 18.76 0.39 22.07
C LYS A 14 17.93 -0.54 21.18
N ASP A 15 17.85 -1.82 21.54
CA ASP A 15 17.07 -2.81 20.78
C ASP A 15 15.56 -2.51 20.84
N ALA A 16 15.09 -2.00 21.99
CA ALA A 16 13.70 -1.57 22.15
C ALA A 16 13.36 -0.44 21.18
N LYS A 17 14.26 0.53 21.03
CA LYS A 17 14.08 1.67 20.11
C LYS A 17 14.08 1.24 18.65
N GLU A 18 14.99 0.36 18.25
CA GLU A 18 15.06 -0.16 16.88
C GLU A 18 13.77 -0.94 16.54
N LYS A 19 13.35 -1.85 17.41
CA LYS A 19 12.10 -2.63 17.22
C LYS A 19 10.85 -1.77 17.26
N ALA A 20 10.80 -0.76 18.14
CA ALA A 20 9.68 0.17 18.21
C ALA A 20 9.52 0.93 16.89
N LYS A 21 10.63 1.39 16.30
CA LYS A 21 10.62 2.07 15.01
C LYS A 21 10.12 1.17 13.88
N GLU A 22 10.59 -0.08 13.82
CA GLU A 22 10.10 -1.05 12.83
C GLU A 22 8.61 -1.34 12.97
N LEU A 23 8.15 -1.50 14.21
CA LEU A 23 6.75 -1.80 14.51
C LEU A 23 5.83 -0.61 14.24
N GLU A 24 6.25 0.60 14.62
CA GLU A 24 5.55 1.85 14.31
C GLU A 24 5.33 1.97 12.80
N MET A 25 6.38 1.78 11.99
CA MET A 25 6.24 1.85 10.52
C MET A 25 5.20 0.87 9.99
N ARG A 26 5.14 -0.36 10.52
CA ARG A 26 4.16 -1.37 10.11
C ARG A 26 2.73 -1.05 10.55
N ILE A 27 2.55 -0.48 11.74
CA ILE A 27 1.24 -0.03 12.21
C ILE A 27 0.77 1.14 11.36
N VAL A 28 1.60 2.19 11.21
CA VAL A 28 1.28 3.35 10.36
C VAL A 28 0.87 2.89 8.97
N TRP A 29 1.62 1.97 8.37
CA TRP A 29 1.30 1.40 7.07
C TRP A 29 -0.11 0.78 7.01
N ASN A 30 -0.44 -0.06 7.99
CA ASN A 30 -1.72 -0.76 8.05
C ASN A 30 -2.88 0.22 8.30
N LEU A 31 -2.69 1.22 9.18
CA LEU A 31 -3.67 2.29 9.38
C LEU A 31 -3.94 3.09 8.10
N HIS A 32 -2.92 3.29 7.27
CA HIS A 32 -3.10 3.93 5.96
C HIS A 32 -3.84 3.02 4.96
N LYS A 33 -3.53 1.71 4.92
CA LYS A 33 -4.24 0.72 4.08
C LYS A 33 -5.75 0.74 4.32
N HIS A 34 -6.17 1.04 5.55
CA HIS A 34 -7.58 1.07 5.95
C HIS A 34 -8.06 2.47 6.39
N ALA A 35 -7.48 3.55 5.88
CA ALA A 35 -7.81 4.93 6.28
C ALA A 35 -9.29 5.33 6.05
N GLY A 36 -10.00 4.61 5.18
CA GLY A 36 -11.43 4.77 4.94
C GLY A 36 -12.33 4.17 6.03
N ASP A 37 -11.78 3.33 6.92
CA ASP A 37 -12.51 2.74 8.04
C ASP A 37 -12.32 3.61 9.30
N PRO A 38 -13.39 4.18 9.88
CA PRO A 38 -13.33 4.99 11.09
C PRO A 38 -12.64 4.31 12.29
N ARG A 39 -12.67 2.96 12.35
CA ARG A 39 -12.04 2.18 13.42
C ARG A 39 -10.51 2.25 13.35
N PHE A 40 -9.94 2.31 12.15
CA PHE A 40 -8.50 2.50 11.95
C PHE A 40 -8.07 3.96 12.23
N ARG A 41 -8.96 4.93 12.05
CA ARG A 41 -8.71 6.32 12.44
C ARG A 41 -8.56 6.49 13.96
N GLU A 42 -9.30 5.72 14.74
CA GLU A 42 -9.18 5.70 16.20
C GLU A 42 -7.83 5.11 16.66
N LEU A 43 -7.40 4.01 16.02
CA LEU A 43 -6.06 3.45 16.24
C LEU A 43 -4.95 4.46 15.89
N GLY A 44 -5.14 5.26 14.83
CA GLY A 44 -4.22 6.32 14.44
C GLY A 44 -4.08 7.45 15.47
N LYS A 45 -5.20 7.88 16.09
CA LYS A 45 -5.14 8.84 17.20
C LYS A 45 -4.35 8.27 18.37
N ARG A 46 -4.59 7.00 18.72
CA ARG A 46 -3.92 6.30 19.81
C ARG A 46 -2.41 6.18 19.56
N LEU A 47 -2.01 5.93 18.32
CA LEU A 47 -0.59 5.92 17.92
C LEU A 47 0.07 7.29 18.12
N GLU A 48 -0.58 8.38 17.70
CA GLU A 48 -0.01 9.73 17.80
C GLU A 48 0.15 10.16 19.26
N GLU A 49 -0.83 9.89 20.12
CA GLU A 49 -0.73 10.12 21.56
C GLU A 49 0.43 9.34 22.19
N LEU A 50 0.65 8.10 21.74
CA LEU A 50 1.71 7.25 22.23
C LEU A 50 3.09 7.79 21.83
N LYS A 51 3.23 8.26 20.58
CA LYS A 51 4.45 8.94 20.08
C LYS A 51 4.73 10.22 20.83
N GLU A 52 3.72 11.03 21.09
CA GLU A 52 3.87 12.28 21.82
C GLU A 52 4.37 12.05 23.25
N LYS A 53 3.82 11.03 23.94
CA LYS A 53 4.28 10.61 25.27
C LYS A 53 5.74 10.16 25.25
N HIS A 54 6.17 9.42 24.22
CA HIS A 54 7.56 8.99 24.09
C HIS A 54 8.49 10.16 23.77
N TYR A 55 8.09 11.05 22.85
CA TYR A 55 8.84 12.26 22.50
C TYR A 55 9.05 13.19 23.71
N LYS A 56 8.02 13.36 24.54
CA LYS A 56 8.08 14.12 25.79
C LYS A 56 8.82 13.40 26.93
N ASN A 57 9.37 12.21 26.67
CA ASN A 57 10.01 11.33 27.66
C ASN A 57 9.10 10.97 28.85
N VAL A 58 7.78 11.02 28.69
CA VAL A 58 6.80 10.58 29.69
C VAL A 58 6.84 9.06 29.85
N ILE A 59 7.17 8.35 28.76
CA ILE A 59 7.41 6.91 28.73
C ILE A 59 8.79 6.62 28.10
N ASN A 60 9.46 5.58 28.59
CA ASN A 60 10.74 5.10 28.02
C ASN A 60 10.51 4.20 26.79
N SER A 61 11.58 3.81 26.09
CA SER A 61 11.46 3.04 24.84
C SER A 61 10.92 1.63 25.07
N LEU A 62 11.19 1.04 26.24
CA LEU A 62 10.64 -0.28 26.59
C LEU A 62 9.11 -0.22 26.76
N THR A 63 8.60 0.79 27.48
CA THR A 63 7.16 1.00 27.64
C THR A 63 6.51 1.37 26.31
N PHE A 64 7.16 2.22 25.50
CA PHE A 64 6.70 2.55 24.16
C PHE A 64 6.57 1.31 23.26
N LEU A 65 7.56 0.42 23.26
CA LEU A 65 7.51 -0.83 22.51
C LEU A 65 6.37 -1.76 22.95
N LYS A 66 6.12 -1.87 24.27
CA LYS A 66 5.02 -2.68 24.81
C LYS A 66 3.66 -2.18 24.31
N GLU A 67 3.43 -0.88 24.40
CA GLU A 67 2.19 -0.24 23.95
C GLU A 67 2.01 -0.35 22.43
N LEU A 68 3.10 -0.23 21.66
CA LEU A 68 3.07 -0.48 20.21
C LEU A 68 2.71 -1.94 19.87
N LEU A 69 3.15 -2.92 20.66
CA LEU A 69 2.80 -4.32 20.44
C LEU A 69 1.31 -4.61 20.70
N GLU A 70 0.72 -3.99 21.72
CA GLU A 70 -0.74 -4.08 21.93
C GLU A 70 -1.50 -3.38 20.80
N LEU A 71 -1.05 -2.19 20.38
CA LEU A 71 -1.65 -1.49 19.24
C LEU A 71 -1.55 -2.30 17.93
N ALA A 72 -0.44 -3.01 17.72
CA ALA A 72 -0.27 -3.89 16.56
C ALA A 72 -1.26 -5.08 16.58
N LYS A 73 -1.54 -5.66 17.76
CA LYS A 73 -2.54 -6.72 17.90
C LYS A 73 -3.94 -6.21 17.55
N ASP A 74 -4.31 -5.04 18.05
CA ASP A 74 -5.61 -4.41 17.75
C ASP A 74 -5.75 -4.12 16.25
N THR A 75 -4.67 -3.64 15.62
CA THR A 75 -4.63 -3.37 14.18
C THR A 75 -4.83 -4.65 13.35
N VAL A 76 -4.13 -5.74 13.68
CA VAL A 76 -4.26 -7.03 12.98
C VAL A 76 -5.63 -7.66 13.19
N LYS A 77 -6.23 -7.50 14.37
CA LYS A 77 -7.59 -7.97 14.65
C LYS A 77 -8.60 -7.25 13.75
N LEU A 78 -8.50 -5.93 13.66
CA LEU A 78 -9.35 -5.12 12.79
C LEU A 78 -9.14 -5.42 11.30
N GLU A 79 -7.90 -5.67 10.87
CA GLU A 79 -7.59 -6.06 9.48
C GLU A 79 -8.27 -7.38 9.10
N ARG A 80 -8.21 -8.39 9.98
CA ARG A 80 -8.90 -9.68 9.75
C ARG A 80 -10.41 -9.56 9.70
N GLU A 81 -10.98 -8.56 10.36
CA GLU A 81 -12.41 -8.25 10.32
C GLU A 81 -12.79 -7.42 9.08
N ALA A 82 -11.82 -6.81 8.38
CA ALA A 82 -12.02 -5.89 7.25
C ALA A 82 -11.72 -6.50 5.86
N GLU A 83 -11.01 -7.64 5.77
CA GLU A 83 -10.80 -8.34 4.50
C GLU A 83 -12.08 -9.05 4.01
N VAL A 84 -12.82 -8.40 3.10
CA VAL A 84 -13.82 -8.98 2.18
C VAL A 84 -13.34 -8.76 0.74
N GLU A 85 -12.89 -9.85 0.11
CA GLU A 85 -12.62 -10.21 -1.31
C GLU A 85 -12.02 -9.21 -2.36
N PRO A 86 -11.13 -9.70 -3.26
CA PRO A 86 -10.62 -8.92 -4.40
C PRO A 86 -11.70 -8.66 -5.46
N VAL A 87 -11.69 -7.45 -6.03
CA VAL A 87 -12.65 -7.02 -7.06
C VAL A 87 -12.36 -7.75 -8.39
N ASP A 88 -13.20 -8.73 -8.67
CA ASP A 88 -13.36 -9.33 -9.99
C ASP A 88 -14.00 -8.27 -10.92
N GLY A 89 -13.16 -7.52 -11.66
CA GLY A 89 -13.62 -6.40 -12.50
C GLY A 89 -12.55 -5.43 -13.00
N SER A 90 -11.29 -5.60 -12.59
CA SER A 90 -10.21 -4.66 -12.91
C SER A 90 -9.86 -4.57 -14.41
N LYS A 91 -10.05 -5.65 -15.18
CA LYS A 91 -9.77 -5.71 -16.62
C LYS A 91 -10.84 -5.03 -17.48
N ASP A 92 -12.10 -5.15 -17.10
CA ASP A 92 -13.24 -4.60 -17.86
C ASP A 92 -13.21 -3.07 -17.87
N ALA A 93 -12.84 -2.45 -16.76
CA ALA A 93 -12.74 -1.00 -16.68
C ALA A 93 -11.48 -0.44 -17.36
N LEU A 94 -10.33 -1.15 -17.35
CA LEU A 94 -9.19 -0.79 -18.21
C LEU A 94 -9.58 -0.82 -19.68
N THR A 95 -10.32 -1.86 -20.11
CA THR A 95 -10.76 -1.99 -21.50
C THR A 95 -11.68 -0.83 -21.92
N LYS A 96 -12.63 -0.44 -21.08
CA LYS A 96 -13.50 0.73 -21.33
C LYS A 96 -12.69 2.02 -21.45
N LEU A 97 -11.72 2.23 -20.55
CA LEU A 97 -10.85 3.41 -20.56
C LEU A 97 -10.06 3.54 -21.86
N PHE A 98 -9.47 2.45 -22.36
CA PHE A 98 -8.72 2.45 -23.62
C PHE A 98 -9.61 2.69 -24.84
N LEU A 99 -10.87 2.21 -24.83
CA LEU A 99 -11.84 2.49 -25.89
C LEU A 99 -12.28 3.98 -25.90
N GLU A 100 -12.41 4.60 -24.73
CA GLU A 100 -12.78 6.02 -24.59
C GLU A 100 -11.68 6.99 -25.01
N CYS A 101 -10.41 6.60 -24.88
CA CYS A 101 -9.26 7.43 -25.28
C CYS A 101 -9.10 7.60 -26.81
N LYS A 102 -10.05 7.11 -27.63
CA LYS A 102 -10.10 7.28 -29.10
C LYS A 102 -8.76 6.97 -29.80
N VAL A 103 -8.02 6.01 -29.26
CA VAL A 103 -6.77 5.57 -29.88
C VAL A 103 -7.11 4.94 -31.23
N GLU A 104 -6.38 5.28 -32.31
CA GLU A 104 -6.52 4.64 -33.62
C GLU A 104 -5.97 3.19 -33.55
N THR A 105 -6.65 2.33 -32.81
CA THR A 105 -6.20 0.98 -32.48
C THR A 105 -7.42 0.05 -32.47
N THR A 106 -7.28 -1.12 -33.10
CA THR A 106 -8.36 -2.10 -33.18
C THR A 106 -8.71 -2.63 -31.79
N PRO A 107 -10.00 -2.91 -31.47
CA PRO A 107 -10.40 -3.49 -30.17
C PRO A 107 -9.59 -4.71 -29.73
N LYS A 108 -9.23 -5.60 -30.67
CA LYS A 108 -8.38 -6.76 -30.41
C LYS A 108 -6.95 -6.44 -29.98
N ILE A 109 -6.43 -5.28 -30.37
CA ILE A 109 -5.12 -4.80 -29.91
C ILE A 109 -5.26 -4.17 -28.52
N ILE A 110 -6.38 -3.49 -28.24
CA ILE A 110 -6.70 -2.96 -26.91
C ILE A 110 -6.77 -4.07 -25.88
N GLU A 111 -7.47 -5.16 -26.16
CA GLU A 111 -7.53 -6.34 -25.28
C GLU A 111 -6.12 -6.85 -24.92
N LYS A 112 -5.24 -7.00 -25.92
CA LYS A 112 -3.85 -7.42 -25.70
C LYS A 112 -3.05 -6.44 -24.85
N ILE A 113 -3.25 -5.14 -25.07
CA ILE A 113 -2.58 -4.10 -24.27
C ILE A 113 -3.02 -4.21 -22.82
N VAL A 114 -4.33 -4.36 -22.57
CA VAL A 114 -4.89 -4.48 -21.22
C VAL A 114 -4.40 -5.75 -20.52
N GLU A 115 -4.39 -6.89 -21.22
CA GLU A 115 -3.85 -8.14 -20.69
C GLU A 115 -2.36 -8.02 -20.33
N GLU A 116 -1.57 -7.36 -21.17
CA GLU A 116 -0.14 -7.18 -20.92
C GLU A 116 0.12 -6.17 -19.79
N ILE A 117 -0.67 -5.10 -19.69
CA ILE A 117 -0.63 -4.16 -18.56
C ILE A 117 -0.97 -4.90 -17.26
N ASP A 118 -2.07 -5.66 -17.24
CA ASP A 118 -2.50 -6.44 -16.08
C ASP A 118 -1.40 -7.42 -15.63
N SER A 119 -0.82 -8.17 -16.56
CA SER A 119 0.26 -9.12 -16.27
C SER A 119 1.50 -8.41 -15.71
N VAL A 120 1.96 -7.35 -16.38
CA VAL A 120 3.16 -6.61 -15.98
C VAL A 120 2.98 -5.92 -14.64
N VAL A 121 1.83 -5.29 -14.40
CA VAL A 121 1.51 -4.65 -13.12
C VAL A 121 1.43 -5.71 -12.02
N ASN A 122 0.78 -6.85 -12.25
CA ASN A 122 0.68 -7.92 -11.27
C ASN A 122 2.05 -8.50 -10.85
N VAL A 123 3.01 -8.57 -11.78
CA VAL A 123 4.37 -9.05 -11.48
C VAL A 123 5.26 -7.96 -10.86
N THR A 124 5.06 -6.71 -11.25
CA THR A 124 5.90 -5.59 -10.79
C THR A 124 5.41 -5.01 -9.46
N ARG A 125 4.11 -5.12 -9.16
CA ARG A 125 3.54 -4.61 -7.92
C ARG A 125 4.01 -5.43 -6.73
N PHE A 126 4.18 -4.74 -5.62
CA PHE A 126 4.35 -5.32 -4.29
C PHE A 126 3.44 -4.56 -3.34
N ASP A 127 3.14 -5.14 -2.19
CA ASP A 127 2.19 -4.53 -1.25
C ASP A 127 2.57 -3.07 -0.93
N GLY A 128 1.63 -2.17 -1.23
CA GLY A 128 1.70 -0.70 -1.12
C GLY A 128 2.84 -0.01 -1.88
N TRP A 129 3.19 -0.56 -3.03
CA TRP A 129 3.99 0.12 -4.06
C TRP A 129 3.49 1.55 -4.35
N GLN A 130 2.18 1.83 -4.22
CA GLN A 130 1.57 3.17 -4.41
C GLN A 130 2.13 4.25 -3.47
N TRP A 131 2.67 3.86 -2.32
CA TRP A 131 3.10 4.80 -1.26
C TRP A 131 4.61 4.97 -1.20
N THR A 132 5.34 4.36 -2.14
CA THR A 132 6.80 4.46 -2.22
C THR A 132 7.23 5.09 -3.54
N VAL A 133 8.23 5.98 -3.49
CA VAL A 133 8.76 6.60 -4.71
C VAL A 133 9.34 5.57 -5.68
N SER A 134 9.95 4.48 -5.16
CA SER A 134 10.49 3.40 -6.00
C SER A 134 9.37 2.57 -6.65
N GLY A 135 8.37 2.14 -5.90
CA GLY A 135 7.25 1.34 -6.41
C GLY A 135 6.41 2.11 -7.43
N GLU A 136 6.11 3.39 -7.16
CA GLU A 136 5.45 4.24 -8.15
C GLU A 136 6.27 4.37 -9.44
N LYS A 137 7.59 4.56 -9.30
CA LYS A 137 8.49 4.70 -10.45
C LYS A 137 8.55 3.39 -11.24
N GLU A 138 8.61 2.25 -10.58
CA GLU A 138 8.64 0.93 -11.21
C GLU A 138 7.37 0.65 -11.99
N ILE A 139 6.18 0.90 -11.41
CA ILE A 139 4.91 0.74 -12.13
C ILE A 139 4.76 1.75 -13.27
N LYS A 140 5.14 3.02 -13.07
CA LYS A 140 5.16 4.03 -14.15
C LYS A 140 6.08 3.60 -15.29
N MET A 141 7.27 3.09 -14.99
CA MET A 141 8.22 2.59 -16.00
C MET A 141 7.68 1.35 -16.71
N ALA A 142 7.06 0.43 -15.97
CA ALA A 142 6.48 -0.78 -16.51
C ALA A 142 5.32 -0.46 -17.47
N LEU A 143 4.39 0.40 -17.05
CA LEU A 143 3.31 0.91 -17.90
C LEU A 143 3.85 1.62 -19.15
N ARG A 144 4.85 2.50 -19.00
CA ARG A 144 5.43 3.23 -20.15
C ARG A 144 6.12 2.30 -21.14
N ARG A 145 6.80 1.24 -20.66
CA ARG A 145 7.41 0.20 -21.50
C ARG A 145 6.35 -0.61 -22.24
N THR A 146 5.25 -0.98 -21.58
CA THR A 146 4.15 -1.69 -22.24
C THR A 146 3.53 -0.83 -23.34
N LEU A 147 3.17 0.43 -23.04
CA LEU A 147 2.63 1.35 -24.04
C LEU A 147 3.60 1.65 -25.20
N LEU A 148 4.91 1.62 -24.94
CA LEU A 148 5.93 1.80 -25.99
C LEU A 148 5.88 0.69 -27.05
N LYS A 149 5.64 -0.58 -26.66
CA LYS A 149 5.52 -1.71 -27.60
C LYS A 149 4.42 -1.50 -28.63
N TYR A 150 3.35 -0.82 -28.22
CA TYR A 150 2.20 -0.50 -29.06
C TYR A 150 2.25 0.92 -29.65
N LYS A 151 3.39 1.63 -29.52
CA LYS A 151 3.59 3.01 -29.97
C LYS A 151 2.67 4.05 -29.30
N LEU A 152 2.06 3.71 -28.17
CA LEU A 152 1.15 4.58 -27.39
C LEU A 152 1.86 5.41 -26.30
N HIS A 153 3.18 5.24 -26.14
CA HIS A 153 4.00 6.00 -25.18
C HIS A 153 4.00 7.53 -25.38
N LYS A 154 3.45 8.05 -26.48
CA LYS A 154 3.32 9.49 -26.73
C LYS A 154 1.99 10.05 -26.21
N GLU A 155 1.01 9.19 -25.95
CA GLU A 155 -0.30 9.55 -25.44
C GLU A 155 -0.23 9.79 -23.93
N GLN A 156 0.02 11.04 -23.54
CA GLN A 156 0.21 11.39 -22.13
C GLN A 156 -1.09 11.25 -21.31
N ASP A 157 -2.23 11.68 -21.85
CA ASP A 157 -3.54 11.56 -21.20
C ASP A 157 -3.91 10.08 -20.96
N LEU A 158 -3.67 9.21 -21.95
CA LEU A 158 -3.88 7.76 -21.79
C LEU A 158 -3.00 7.18 -20.67
N PHE A 159 -1.73 7.58 -20.63
CA PHE A 159 -0.81 7.13 -19.59
C PHE A 159 -1.26 7.57 -18.19
N ASP A 160 -1.64 8.83 -18.04
CA ASP A 160 -2.03 9.38 -16.73
C ASP A 160 -3.32 8.71 -16.21
N ARG A 161 -4.31 8.50 -17.09
CA ARG A 161 -5.55 7.78 -16.73
C ARG A 161 -5.32 6.31 -16.42
N ALA A 162 -4.55 5.61 -17.25
CA ALA A 162 -4.22 4.21 -17.00
C ALA A 162 -3.42 4.04 -15.70
N TYR A 163 -2.48 4.95 -15.42
CA TYR A 163 -1.72 4.94 -14.18
C TYR A 163 -2.60 5.22 -12.95
N ALA A 164 -3.48 6.22 -13.02
CA ALA A 164 -4.43 6.52 -11.93
C ALA A 164 -5.32 5.30 -11.62
N TYR A 165 -5.84 4.66 -12.67
CA TYR A 165 -6.61 3.43 -12.53
C TYR A 165 -5.81 2.30 -11.88
N ILE A 166 -4.59 2.04 -12.37
CA ILE A 166 -3.71 1.02 -11.78
C ILE A 166 -3.45 1.32 -10.31
N ARG A 167 -3.21 2.58 -9.97
CA ARG A 167 -2.97 3.01 -8.58
C ARG A 167 -4.17 2.75 -7.68
N GLU A 168 -5.39 2.91 -8.18
CA GLU A 168 -6.63 2.74 -7.41
C GLU A 168 -7.07 1.27 -7.26
N HIS A 169 -6.72 0.41 -8.23
CA HIS A 169 -7.30 -0.93 -8.34
C HIS A 169 -6.29 -2.10 -8.27
N TYR A 170 -4.99 -1.83 -8.24
CA TYR A 170 -3.92 -2.85 -8.14
C TYR A 170 -2.98 -2.59 -6.98
#